data_AF-A0A952DUF2-F1
#
_entry.id   AF-A0A952DUF2-F1
#
_cell.length_a   1.000
_cell.length_b   1.000
_cell.length_c   1.000
_cell.angle_alpha   90.00
_cell.angle_beta   90.00
_cell.angle_gamma   90.00
#
_symmetry.space_group_name_H-M   'P 1'
#
loop_
_entity.id
_entity.type
_entity.pdbx_description
1 polymer ?
#
loop_
_entity_poly.entity_id
_entity_poly.type
_entity_poly.pdbx_seq_one_letter_code
_entity_poly.pdbx_strand_id
1 'polypeptide(L)' 'MNTLHSFLQISLEVKEALVQNKPLVALESTIISHGMPYPKNVETALAVEKVVRENGAIPATIAIIN' A
#
# COMPACT_ATOMS: atom_id res chain seq x y z
N MET A 1 24.38 -7.41 4.32
CA MET A 1 23.21 -6.66 3.81
C MET A 1 23.04 -7.07 2.35
N ASN A 2 21.94 -7.64 1.84
CA ASN A 2 20.59 -7.89 2.35
C ASN A 2 19.95 -9.03 1.53
N THR A 3 19.76 -10.21 2.11
CA THR A 3 18.94 -11.30 1.53
C THR A 3 17.47 -10.90 1.35
N LEU A 4 17.00 -9.91 2.12
CA LEU A 4 15.65 -9.35 2.08
C LEU A 4 15.25 -8.76 0.71
N HIS A 5 16.20 -8.28 -0.10
CA HIS A 5 15.87 -7.66 -1.40
C HIS A 5 15.23 -8.62 -2.41
N SER A 6 15.52 -9.92 -2.29
CA SER A 6 14.96 -10.93 -3.21
C SER A 6 13.48 -11.24 -2.98
N PHE A 7 12.97 -10.96 -1.77
CA PHE A 7 11.59 -11.26 -1.36
C PHE A 7 10.71 -10.01 -1.24
N LEU A 8 11.27 -8.82 -1.47
CA LEU A 8 10.57 -7.55 -1.30
C LEU A 8 10.46 -6.81 -2.62
N GLN A 9 9.24 -6.76 -3.14
CA GLN A 9 8.90 -5.93 -4.29
C GLN A 9 8.23 -4.64 -3.83
N ILE A 10 8.89 -3.51 -4.09
CA ILE A 10 8.34 -2.17 -3.83
C ILE A 10 7.91 -1.56 -5.16
N SER A 11 6.71 -1.00 -5.22
CA SER A 11 6.19 -0.31 -6.41
C SER A 11 7.06 0.90 -6.77
N LEU A 12 7.03 1.32 -8.04
CA LEU A 12 7.81 2.46 -8.50
C LEU A 12 7.44 3.74 -7.73
N GLU A 13 6.15 3.99 -7.54
CA GLU A 13 5.64 5.17 -6.82
C GLU A 13 6.18 5.24 -5.38
N VAL A 14 6.19 4.12 -4.66
CA VAL A 14 6.71 4.07 -3.27
C VAL A 14 8.23 4.22 -3.26
N LYS A 15 8.96 3.63 -4.23
CA LYS A 15 10.42 3.83 -4.36
C LYS A 15 10.76 5.31 -4.57
N GLU A 16 10.05 5.98 -5.47
CA GLU A 16 10.24 7.41 -5.75
C GLU A 16 9.91 8.26 -4.52
N ALA A 17 8.83 7.95 -3.81
CA ALA A 17 8.45 8.62 -2.58
C ALA A 17 9.54 8.54 -1.51
N LEU A 18 10.13 7.35 -1.33
CA LEU A 18 11.23 7.14 -0.38
C LEU A 18 12.46 7.97 -0.75
N VAL A 19 12.86 7.97 -2.04
CA VAL A 19 14.01 8.76 -2.52
C VAL A 19 13.77 10.26 -2.32
N GLN A 20 12.54 10.72 -2.54
CA GLN A 20 12.15 12.12 -2.42
C GLN A 20 11.77 12.55 -0.99
N ASN A 21 11.87 11.64 0.00
CA ASN A 21 11.39 11.86 1.37
C ASN A 21 9.95 12.38 1.44
N LYS A 22 9.07 11.88 0.55
CA LYS A 22 7.64 12.19 0.55
C LYS A 22 6.93 11.39 1.66
N PRO A 23 5.87 11.94 2.27
CA PRO A 23 5.08 11.22 3.26
C PRO A 23 4.42 9.97 2.65
N LEU A 24 4.55 8.85 3.34
CA LEU A 24 3.99 7.55 2.97
C LEU A 24 3.06 7.06 4.08
N VAL A 25 1.97 6.40 3.68
CA VAL A 25 1.07 5.72 4.61
C VAL A 25 0.97 4.25 4.21
N ALA A 26 1.46 3.37 5.07
CA ALA A 26 1.31 1.93 4.89
C ALA A 26 -0.13 1.49 5.18
N LEU A 27 -0.70 0.65 4.33
CA LEU A 27 -2.05 0.09 4.48
C LEU A 27 -1.98 -1.44 4.49
N GLU A 28 -2.80 -2.10 5.29
CA GLU A 28 -2.82 -3.56 5.39
C GLU A 28 -3.72 -4.23 4.34
N SER A 29 -3.42 -5.48 3.99
CA SER A 29 -4.23 -6.31 3.09
C SER A 29 -5.26 -7.20 3.82
N THR A 30 -5.08 -7.47 5.12
CA THR A 30 -5.99 -8.35 5.89
C THR A 30 -7.43 -7.85 5.86
N ILE A 31 -7.66 -6.56 6.06
CA ILE A 31 -9.00 -5.95 5.96
C ILE A 31 -9.65 -6.16 4.58
N ILE A 32 -8.84 -6.24 3.51
CA ILE A 32 -9.30 -6.45 2.14
C ILE A 32 -9.68 -7.92 1.93
N SER A 33 -8.86 -8.85 2.41
CA SER A 33 -9.09 -10.29 2.20
C SER A 33 -10.11 -10.90 3.14
N HIS A 34 -10.13 -10.49 4.42
CA HIS A 34 -10.89 -11.15 5.48
C HIS A 34 -11.74 -10.21 6.33
N GLY A 35 -11.49 -8.91 6.29
CA GLY A 35 -12.18 -7.94 7.14
C GLY A 35 -13.52 -7.46 6.60
N MET A 36 -13.77 -7.56 5.29
CA MET A 36 -14.99 -7.08 4.64
C MET A 36 -15.46 -8.02 3.51
N PRO A 37 -16.78 -8.14 3.29
CA PRO A 37 -17.29 -8.90 2.15
C PRO A 37 -17.02 -8.18 0.83
N TYR A 38 -16.92 -8.94 -0.25
CA TYR A 38 -16.94 -8.39 -1.61
C TYR A 38 -18.35 -7.83 -1.94
N PRO A 39 -18.46 -6.67 -2.63
CA PRO A 39 -17.40 -5.82 -3.21
C PRO A 39 -16.81 -4.77 -2.26
N LYS A 40 -17.36 -4.64 -1.05
CA LYS A 40 -17.02 -3.59 -0.09
C LYS A 40 -15.54 -3.57 0.29
N ASN A 41 -14.88 -4.73 0.30
CA ASN A 41 -13.43 -4.81 0.54
C ASN A 41 -12.62 -4.01 -0.49
N VAL A 42 -12.88 -4.20 -1.78
CA VAL A 42 -12.19 -3.50 -2.87
C VAL A 42 -12.56 -2.02 -2.87
N GLU A 43 -13.84 -1.70 -2.72
CA GLU A 43 -14.33 -0.32 -2.67
C GLU A 43 -13.68 0.46 -1.51
N THR A 44 -13.59 -0.17 -0.33
CA THR A 44 -12.99 0.45 0.85
C THR A 44 -11.49 0.62 0.67
N ALA A 45 -10.78 -0.38 0.13
CA ALA A 45 -9.35 -0.27 -0.14
C ALA A 45 -9.03 0.92 -1.05
N LEU A 46 -9.76 1.04 -2.17
CA LEU A 46 -9.60 2.16 -3.11
C LEU A 46 -9.97 3.50 -2.49
N ALA A 47 -11.05 3.55 -1.70
CA ALA A 47 -11.46 4.77 -1.01
C ALA A 47 -10.41 5.25 0.00
N VAL A 48 -9.82 4.33 0.77
CA VAL A 48 -8.76 4.67 1.73
C VAL A 48 -7.49 5.15 1.02
N GLU A 49 -7.07 4.49 -0.06
CA GLU A 49 -5.94 4.98 -0.87
C GLU A 49 -6.18 6.39 -1.41
N LYS A 50 -7.41 6.68 -1.88
CA LYS A 50 -7.81 8.01 -2.33
C LYS A 50 -7.71 9.05 -1.21
N VAL A 51 -8.20 8.73 -0.01
CA VAL A 51 -8.13 9.62 1.16
C VAL A 51 -6.68 9.96 1.51
N VAL A 52 -5.78 8.97 1.49
CA VAL A 52 -4.35 9.20 1.73
C VAL A 52 -3.78 10.20 0.72
N ARG A 53 -4.10 10.04 -0.57
CA ARG A 53 -3.66 10.94 -1.64
C ARG A 53 -4.21 12.36 -1.49
N GLU A 54 -5.50 12.48 -1.14
CA GLU A 54 -6.16 13.77 -0.89
C GLU A 54 -5.52 14.54 0.27
N ASN A 55 -4.92 13.83 1.23
CA ASN A 55 -4.18 14.41 2.35
C ASN A 55 -2.68 14.62 2.05
N GLY A 56 -2.25 14.49 0.79
CA GLY A 56 -0.89 14.81 0.35
C GLY A 56 0.15 13.73 0.63
N ALA A 57 -0.28 12.53 1.04
CA ALA A 57 0.61 11.39 1.24
C ALA A 57 0.45 10.34 0.13
N ILE A 58 1.41 9.44 0.03
CA ILE A 58 1.40 8.33 -0.93
C ILE A 58 0.96 7.05 -0.21
N PRO A 59 -0.11 6.36 -0.65
CA PRO A 59 -0.53 5.11 -0.05
C PRO A 59 0.41 3.96 -0.47
N ALA A 60 0.67 3.05 0.46
CA ALA A 60 1.46 1.85 0.25
C ALA A 60 0.74 0.63 0.84
N THR A 61 -0.19 0.05 0.09
CA THR A 61 -0.87 -1.19 0.48
C THR A 61 0.10 -2.37 0.43
N ILE A 62 0.23 -3.10 1.54
CA ILE A 62 1.17 -4.21 1.71
C ILE A 62 0.43 -5.54 1.68
N ALA A 63 0.88 -6.43 0.81
CA ALA A 63 0.37 -7.79 0.67
C ALA A 63 1.53 -8.75 0.35
N ILE A 64 1.29 -10.04 0.58
CA ILE A 64 2.13 -11.11 0.03
C ILE A 64 1.46 -11.56 -1.26
N ILE A 65 2.15 -11.38 -2.37
CA ILE A 65 1.69 -11.75 -3.71
C ILE A 65 2.71 -12.73 -4.29
N ASN A 66 2.23 -13.80 -4.91
CA ASN A 66 3.06 -14.84 -5.53
C ASN A 66 3.12 -14.67 -7.05
#